data_AF-A0AB35ZEW6-F1
#
_entry.id   AF-A0AB35ZEW6-F1
#
_cell.length_a   1.000
_cell.length_b   1.000
_cell.length_c   1.000
_cell.angle_alpha   90.00
_cell.angle_beta   90.00
_cell.angle_gamma   90.00
#
_symmetry.space_group_name_H-M   'P 1'
#
loop_
_entity.id
_entity.type
_entity.pdbx_description
1 polymer ?
#
loop_
_entity_poly.entity_id
_entity_poly.type
_entity_poly.pdbx_seq_one_letter_code
_entity_poly.pdbx_strand_id
1 'polypeptide(L)' 'MVVYQALYGDQAYWVRPEDMFFGKVTRDGKTFNRFTEIDK' A
#
# COMPACT_ATOMS: atom_id res chain seq x y z
N MET A 1 -3.73 -12.75 -0.81
CA MET A 1 -3.49 -12.00 0.44
C MET A 1 -2.13 -11.33 0.37
N VAL A 2 -1.98 -10.08 0.83
CA VAL A 2 -0.68 -9.37 0.88
C VAL A 2 -0.32 -9.03 2.33
N VAL A 3 0.92 -9.34 2.73
CA VAL A 3 1.50 -9.01 4.04
C VAL A 3 2.71 -8.10 3.83
N TYR A 4 2.80 -7.00 4.55
CA TYR A 4 3.93 -6.08 4.49
C TYR A 4 4.22 -5.45 5.85
N GLN A 5 5.44 -4.98 6.05
CA GLN A 5 5.87 -4.31 7.28
C GLN A 5 5.85 -2.79 7.08
N ALA A 6 5.33 -2.05 8.06
CA ALA A 6 5.53 -0.61 8.09
C ALA A 6 7.01 -0.30 8.37
N LEU A 7 7.59 0.62 7.61
CA LEU A 7 8.96 1.11 7.85
C LEU A 7 9.00 2.34 8.77
N TYR A 8 7.89 2.61 9.46
CA TYR A 8 7.71 3.75 10.36
C TYR A 8 6.98 3.32 11.64
N GLY A 9 7.00 4.16 12.67
CA GLY A 9 6.38 3.88 13.97
C GLY A 9 6.93 2.60 14.59
N ASP A 10 6.03 1.78 15.17
CA ASP A 10 6.37 0.50 15.81
C ASP A 10 6.76 -0.62 14.82
N GLN A 11 6.89 -0.31 13.52
CA GLN A 11 7.26 -1.24 12.46
C GLN A 11 6.41 -2.52 12.42
N ALA A 12 5.11 -2.39 12.69
CA ALA A 12 4.18 -3.50 12.73
C ALA A 12 3.94 -4.15 11.34
N TYR A 13 3.51 -5.41 11.35
CA TYR A 13 3.05 -6.12 10.15
C TYR A 13 1.56 -5.88 9.90
N TRP A 14 1.21 -5.68 8.63
CA TRP A 14 -0.15 -5.41 8.17
C TRP A 14 -0.56 -6.46 7.16
N VAL A 15 -1.84 -6.84 7.20
CA VAL A 15 -2.45 -7.75 6.22
C VAL A 15 -3.53 -7.00 5.46
N ARG A 16 -3.53 -7.16 4.13
CA ARG A 16 -4.51 -6.57 3.22
C ARG A 16 -4.98 -7.59 2.18
N PRO A 17 -6.26 -7.54 1.76
CA PRO A 17 -6.72 -8.20 0.54
C PRO A 17 -5.93 -7.76 -0.70
N GLU A 18 -5.75 -8.64 -1.68
CA GLU A 18 -4.99 -8.36 -2.91
C GLU A 18 -5.66 -7.28 -3.77
N ASP A 19 -6.97 -7.40 -3.97
CA ASP A 19 -7.80 -6.44 -4.70
C ASP A 19 -7.68 -5.02 -4.12
N MET A 20 -7.58 -4.91 -2.80
CA MET A 20 -7.35 -3.63 -2.13
C MET A 20 -5.90 -3.14 -2.28
N PHE A 21 -4.91 -4.02 -2.14
CA PHE A 21 -3.50 -3.65 -2.21
C PHE A 21 -3.09 -3.18 -3.61
N PHE A 22 -3.48 -3.92 -4.64
CA PHE A 22 -3.23 -3.57 -6.05
C PHE A 22 -4.28 -2.60 -6.63
N GLY A 23 -5.24 -2.17 -5.81
CA GLY A 23 -6.25 -1.20 -6.20
C GLY A 23 -5.71 0.23 -6.39
N LYS A 24 -6.57 1.10 -6.91
CA LYS A 24 -6.29 2.54 -7.08
C LYS A 24 -6.99 3.39 -6.01
N VAL A 25 -6.46 4.57 -5.73
CA VAL A 25 -7.04 5.57 -4.84
C VAL A 25 -7.05 6.93 -5.49
N THR A 26 -8.06 7.74 -5.16
CA THR A 26 -8.15 9.14 -5.58
C THR A 26 -7.79 10.05 -4.42
N ARG A 27 -6.82 10.94 -4.61
CA ARG A 27 -6.45 11.98 -3.64
C ARG A 27 -6.11 13.27 -4.38
N ASP A 28 -6.62 14.39 -3.88
CA ASP A 28 -6.42 15.72 -4.48
C ASP A 28 -6.74 15.76 -5.99
N GLY A 29 -7.83 15.08 -6.38
CA GLY A 29 -8.30 15.02 -7.76
C GLY A 29 -7.50 14.10 -8.69
N LYS A 30 -6.48 13.38 -8.20
CA LYS A 30 -5.64 12.47 -8.99
C LYS A 30 -5.82 11.03 -8.54
N THR A 31 -5.83 10.10 -9.51
CA THR A 31 -5.95 8.67 -9.26
C THR A 31 -4.62 7.97 -9.50
N PHE A 32 -4.17 7.15 -8.54
CA PHE A 32 -2.90 6.44 -8.59
C PHE A 32 -3.03 5.06 -7.91
N ASN A 33 -2.05 4.19 -8.13
CA ASN A 33 -1.99 2.90 -7.43
C ASN A 33 -1.87 3.14 -5.93
N ARG A 34 -2.59 2.37 -5.12
CA ARG A 34 -2.57 2.52 -3.66
C ARG A 34 -1.16 2.33 -3.10
N PHE A 35 -0.44 1.35 -3.64
CA PHE A 35 0.96 1.10 -3.38
C PHE A 35 1.73 1.06 -4.71
N THR A 36 2.93 1.64 -4.71
CA THR A 36 3.83 1.67 -5.87
C THR A 36 5.18 1.12 -5.42
N GLU A 37 5.69 0.15 -6.16
CA GLU A 37 7.04 -0.38 -5.95
C GLU A 37 8.08 0.70 -6.27
N ILE A 38 9.11 0.79 -5.44
CA ILE A 38 10.23 1.72 -5.61
C ILE A 38 11.51 0.91 -5.79
N ASP A 39 12.48 1.49 -6.49
CA ASP A 39 13.82 0.92 -6.59
C ASP A 39 14.50 0.90 -5.21
N LYS A 40 15.45 -0.03 -5.05
CA LYS A 40 16.19 -0.23 -3.81
C LYS A 40 17.34 0.77 -3.63
#